data_AF-A0ABD7UC95-F1
#
_entry.id   AF-A0ABD7UC95-F1
#
_cell.length_a   1.000
_cell.length_b   1.000
_cell.length_c   1.000
_cell.angle_alpha   90.00
_cell.angle_beta   90.00
_cell.angle_gamma   90.00
#
_symmetry.space_group_name_H-M   'P 1'
#
loop_
_entity.id
_entity.type
_entity.pdbx_description
1 polymer ?
#
loop_
_entity_poly.entity_id
_entity_poly.type
_entity_poly.pdbx_seq_one_letter_code
_entity_poly.pdbx_strand_id
1 'polypeptide(L)'
;MTCNVSIGQGTFINKSTVISHDVRIGRYCEVSPGAKILGRAIIGDRTEIGANAVILPDVIVGADCKIGAGAVVTRNIDSHTTVAGVPARSITKSSNNAFKLKSKIRNLLYHIRIADFRKLREYNHYVFGKRKLMFLELLSHSWMYGASFENYYELQFFKKSRTECRQYLTSSLRHELTRQVNDPCEALVLKDKVRFAEVFEDILGRRVMTFDEIKRQMHDPYSISINEVVIKPIKGQAGQGIIFPMQNFTSLRQLHDYVISTVKKPDEYLYEERIIQHSALNKLNPSSLNTLRIVTYYDESINKVDVWSVVLRIGIKARTDNFATGGIAALVDHRGVVCQPAIIKHPSGERFHIHPVSGEKITGCIIPYYDQAIALAKQAAMRIPKVRSIGWDIAITETGPYMLEGNDNWCMTLFQLPGGEGLRHLANSVCNMFSVYE
;
A
#
# COMPACT_ATOMS: atom_id res chain seq x y z
N MET A 1 -10.97 -20.13 25.65
CA MET A 1 -10.55 -19.67 24.31
C MET A 1 -10.79 -20.81 23.32
N THR A 2 -11.20 -20.53 22.08
CA THR A 2 -11.40 -21.54 21.02
C THR A 2 -10.24 -21.50 20.00
N CYS A 3 -10.49 -21.66 18.67
CA CYS A 3 -9.45 -21.72 17.63
C CYS A 3 -9.13 -20.35 16.98
N ASN A 4 -7.92 -20.27 16.40
CA ASN A 4 -7.45 -19.14 15.57
C ASN A 4 -7.55 -17.75 16.23
N VAL A 5 -7.17 -17.65 17.50
CA VAL A 5 -7.19 -16.39 18.26
C VAL A 5 -5.79 -15.77 18.27
N SER A 6 -5.69 -14.48 17.96
CA SER A 6 -4.43 -13.71 18.08
C SER A 6 -4.52 -12.68 19.19
N ILE A 7 -3.57 -12.68 20.12
CA ILE A 7 -3.51 -11.73 21.24
C ILE A 7 -2.20 -10.95 21.17
N GLY A 8 -2.31 -9.62 21.14
CA GLY A 8 -1.17 -8.72 21.12
C GLY A 8 -0.38 -8.69 22.44
N GLN A 9 0.91 -8.38 22.34
CA GLN A 9 1.81 -8.24 23.48
C GLN A 9 1.26 -7.30 24.57
N GLY A 10 1.45 -7.67 25.84
CA GLY A 10 1.09 -6.85 27.00
C GLY A 10 -0.40 -6.81 27.32
N THR A 11 -1.22 -7.61 26.63
CA THR A 11 -2.66 -7.71 26.89
C THR A 11 -2.97 -8.63 28.07
N PHE A 12 -3.78 -8.15 29.01
CA PHE A 12 -4.21 -8.89 30.19
C PHE A 12 -5.59 -9.52 29.96
N ILE A 13 -5.69 -10.84 30.13
CA ILE A 13 -6.94 -11.59 30.06
C ILE A 13 -7.29 -12.11 31.45
N ASN A 14 -8.39 -11.64 32.03
CA ASN A 14 -8.81 -12.02 33.36
C ASN A 14 -9.65 -13.32 33.39
N LYS A 15 -9.87 -13.83 34.60
CA LYS A 15 -10.59 -15.08 34.88
C LYS A 15 -12.01 -15.07 34.28
N SER A 16 -12.46 -16.24 33.84
CA SER A 16 -13.81 -16.46 33.29
C SER A 16 -14.11 -15.69 31.99
N THR A 17 -13.08 -15.17 31.30
CA THR A 17 -13.24 -14.59 29.97
C THR A 17 -13.50 -15.68 28.92
N VAL A 18 -14.49 -15.47 28.06
CA VAL A 18 -14.75 -16.31 26.89
C VAL A 18 -14.25 -15.59 25.65
N ILE A 19 -13.30 -16.20 24.94
CA ILE A 19 -12.80 -15.73 23.64
C ILE A 19 -13.11 -16.80 22.60
N SER A 20 -13.94 -16.44 21.62
CA SER A 20 -14.42 -17.34 20.57
C SER A 20 -13.46 -17.37 19.37
N HIS A 21 -13.88 -17.97 18.25
CA HIS A 21 -12.99 -18.30 17.14
C HIS A 21 -12.67 -17.08 16.28
N ASP A 22 -11.48 -17.06 15.68
CA ASP A 22 -11.02 -15.99 14.77
C ASP A 22 -10.95 -14.59 15.39
N VAL A 23 -10.92 -14.51 16.72
CA VAL A 23 -10.85 -13.23 17.44
C VAL A 23 -9.44 -12.65 17.38
N ARG A 24 -9.33 -11.34 17.16
CA ARG A 24 -8.07 -10.62 17.18
C ARG A 24 -8.09 -9.54 18.25
N ILE A 25 -7.16 -9.61 19.19
CA ILE A 25 -7.00 -8.63 20.27
C ILE A 25 -5.66 -7.93 20.10
N GLY A 26 -5.67 -6.60 20.10
CA GLY A 26 -4.49 -5.74 19.98
C GLY A 26 -3.57 -5.84 21.19
N ARG A 27 -2.57 -4.96 21.24
CA ARG A 27 -1.55 -4.88 22.29
C ARG A 27 -2.05 -4.07 23.49
N TYR A 28 -1.55 -4.40 24.68
CA TYR A 28 -1.83 -3.66 25.92
C TYR A 28 -3.32 -3.48 26.23
N CYS A 29 -4.17 -4.43 25.84
CA CYS A 29 -5.58 -4.41 26.18
C CYS A 29 -5.81 -4.99 27.57
N GLU A 30 -6.95 -4.66 28.19
CA GLU A 30 -7.41 -5.30 29.41
C GLU A 30 -8.78 -5.91 29.18
N VAL A 31 -8.89 -7.23 29.35
CA VAL A 31 -10.17 -7.94 29.29
C VAL A 31 -10.53 -8.35 30.71
N SER A 32 -11.48 -7.65 31.32
CA SER A 32 -11.92 -7.85 32.69
C SER A 32 -12.69 -9.17 32.86
N PRO A 33 -12.85 -9.67 34.11
CA PRO A 33 -13.45 -10.98 34.36
C PRO A 33 -14.85 -11.17 33.76
N GLY A 34 -15.13 -12.36 33.23
CA GLY A 34 -16.46 -12.73 32.73
C GLY A 34 -16.84 -12.13 31.37
N ALA A 35 -15.98 -11.30 30.76
CA ALA A 35 -16.21 -10.74 29.44
C ALA A 35 -16.27 -11.83 28.36
N LYS A 36 -17.12 -11.62 27.36
CA LYS A 36 -17.34 -12.56 26.24
C LYS A 36 -17.05 -11.85 24.93
N ILE A 37 -16.01 -12.30 24.23
CA ILE A 37 -15.65 -11.83 22.90
C ILE A 37 -16.03 -12.93 21.92
N LEU A 38 -17.08 -12.69 21.13
CA LEU A 38 -17.66 -13.66 20.21
C LEU A 38 -16.93 -13.66 18.86
N GLY A 39 -17.25 -14.61 17.98
CA GLY A 39 -16.39 -14.99 16.86
C GLY A 39 -16.07 -13.85 15.89
N ARG A 40 -14.84 -13.83 15.34
CA ARG A 40 -14.35 -12.84 14.36
C ARG A 40 -14.33 -11.38 14.84
N ALA A 41 -14.55 -11.13 16.13
CA ALA A 41 -14.43 -9.78 16.68
C ALA A 41 -12.97 -9.30 16.68
N ILE A 42 -12.78 -8.01 16.43
CA ILE A 42 -11.47 -7.35 16.41
C ILE A 42 -11.44 -6.27 17.48
N ILE A 43 -10.44 -6.32 18.36
CA ILE A 43 -10.23 -5.35 19.44
C ILE A 43 -8.91 -4.61 19.18
N GLY A 44 -8.98 -3.29 19.03
CA GLY A 44 -7.82 -2.44 18.81
C GLY A 44 -6.96 -2.25 20.07
N ASP A 45 -5.69 -1.86 19.88
CA ASP A 45 -4.71 -1.66 20.95
C ASP A 45 -5.20 -0.78 22.09
N ARG A 46 -4.74 -1.04 23.32
CA ARG A 46 -5.03 -0.25 24.53
C ARG A 46 -6.53 -0.10 24.85
N THR A 47 -7.33 -1.11 24.49
CA THR A 47 -8.77 -1.13 24.78
C THR A 47 -9.05 -1.87 26.09
N GLU A 48 -9.94 -1.31 26.90
CA GLU A 48 -10.43 -1.90 28.14
C GLU A 48 -11.84 -2.48 27.93
N ILE A 49 -12.02 -3.77 28.20
CA ILE A 49 -13.30 -4.47 28.13
C ILE A 49 -13.75 -4.78 29.56
N GLY A 50 -14.79 -4.08 30.02
CA GLY A 50 -15.31 -4.20 31.38
C GLY A 50 -15.90 -5.57 31.71
N ALA A 51 -16.03 -5.85 33.02
CA ALA A 51 -16.46 -7.15 33.51
C ALA A 51 -17.84 -7.54 32.96
N ASN A 52 -18.01 -8.80 32.58
CA ASN A 52 -19.24 -9.35 31.97
C ASN A 52 -19.73 -8.64 30.70
N ALA A 53 -18.93 -7.79 30.06
CA ALA A 53 -19.30 -7.21 28.76
C ALA A 53 -19.34 -8.29 27.67
N VAL A 54 -20.21 -8.11 26.68
CA VAL A 54 -20.37 -9.02 25.53
C VAL A 54 -20.10 -8.25 24.24
N ILE A 55 -19.12 -8.71 23.47
CA ILE A 55 -18.83 -8.22 22.12
C ILE A 55 -19.42 -9.22 21.13
N LEU A 56 -20.41 -8.79 20.33
CA LEU A 56 -21.04 -9.66 19.34
C LEU A 56 -20.08 -10.07 18.21
N PRO A 57 -20.38 -11.14 17.46
CA PRO A 57 -19.56 -11.55 16.33
C PRO A 57 -19.37 -10.43 15.30
N ASP A 58 -18.23 -10.45 14.61
CA ASP A 58 -17.88 -9.51 13.52
C ASP A 58 -17.78 -8.02 13.93
N VAL A 59 -17.86 -7.73 15.22
CA VAL A 59 -17.73 -6.36 15.74
C VAL A 59 -16.26 -5.96 15.82
N ILE A 60 -15.97 -4.78 15.27
CA ILE A 60 -14.68 -4.09 15.38
C ILE A 60 -14.78 -3.03 16.46
N VAL A 61 -13.97 -3.17 17.50
CA VAL A 61 -13.73 -2.16 18.52
C VAL A 61 -12.38 -1.50 18.21
N GLY A 62 -12.38 -0.19 17.96
CA GLY A 62 -11.17 0.58 17.68
C GLY A 62 -10.18 0.60 18.86
N ALA A 63 -9.03 1.22 18.67
CA ALA A 63 -8.01 1.37 19.71
C ALA A 63 -8.44 2.36 20.80
N ASP A 64 -7.85 2.24 22.00
CA ASP A 64 -8.05 3.19 23.11
C ASP A 64 -9.52 3.32 23.55
N CYS A 65 -10.33 2.28 23.39
CA CYS A 65 -11.75 2.28 23.77
C CYS A 65 -11.96 1.83 25.22
N LYS A 66 -13.10 2.21 25.80
CA LYS A 66 -13.56 1.70 27.11
C LYS A 66 -14.97 1.11 26.98
N ILE A 67 -15.10 -0.19 27.16
CA ILE A 67 -16.39 -0.89 27.18
C ILE A 67 -16.82 -1.04 28.64
N GLY A 68 -17.95 -0.46 29.00
CA GLY A 68 -18.49 -0.53 30.36
C GLY A 68 -18.83 -1.97 30.77
N ALA A 69 -18.78 -2.23 32.07
CA ALA A 69 -19.18 -3.52 32.63
C ALA A 69 -20.64 -3.86 32.25
N GLY A 70 -20.89 -5.13 31.92
CA GLY A 70 -22.20 -5.63 31.49
C GLY A 70 -22.73 -5.09 30.16
N ALA A 71 -21.94 -4.31 29.41
CA ALA A 71 -22.38 -3.75 28.14
C ALA A 71 -22.47 -4.82 27.03
N VAL A 72 -23.43 -4.68 26.12
CA VAL A 72 -23.56 -5.55 24.94
C VAL A 72 -23.27 -4.74 23.68
N VAL A 73 -22.09 -4.94 23.10
CA VAL A 73 -21.64 -4.21 21.91
C VAL A 73 -22.18 -4.90 20.66
N THR A 74 -23.14 -4.25 20.02
CA THR A 74 -23.87 -4.79 18.85
C THR A 74 -23.41 -4.21 17.51
N ARG A 75 -22.49 -3.25 17.51
CA ARG A 75 -22.00 -2.55 16.31
C ARG A 75 -20.56 -2.09 16.51
N ASN A 76 -19.88 -1.79 15.41
CA ASN A 76 -18.52 -1.28 15.44
C ASN A 76 -18.41 -0.01 16.27
N ILE A 77 -17.29 0.10 17.00
CA ILE A 77 -16.98 1.20 17.89
C ILE A 77 -15.71 1.88 17.39
N ASP A 78 -15.78 3.18 17.12
CA ASP A 78 -14.62 3.97 16.73
C ASP A 78 -13.59 4.05 17.87
N SER A 79 -12.31 4.15 17.53
CA SER A 79 -11.23 4.34 18.50
C SER A 79 -11.50 5.53 19.43
N HIS A 80 -11.01 5.47 20.67
CA HIS A 80 -11.18 6.48 21.71
C HIS A 80 -12.62 6.71 22.19
N THR A 81 -13.50 5.72 22.00
CA THR A 81 -14.90 5.80 22.44
C THR A 81 -15.12 5.07 23.76
N THR A 82 -15.89 5.66 24.68
CA THR A 82 -16.45 4.95 25.82
C THR A 82 -17.90 4.58 25.55
N VAL A 83 -18.25 3.31 25.69
CA VAL A 83 -19.63 2.81 25.50
C VAL A 83 -20.09 2.02 26.72
N ALA A 84 -21.39 2.07 27.04
CA ALA A 84 -22.01 1.17 28.02
C ALA A 84 -23.50 0.95 27.72
N GLY A 85 -24.11 0.00 28.42
CA GLY A 85 -25.53 -0.33 28.31
C GLY A 85 -25.82 -1.53 27.41
N VAL A 86 -27.10 -1.87 27.29
CA VAL A 86 -27.61 -2.99 26.49
C VAL A 86 -28.79 -2.47 25.65
N PRO A 87 -28.61 -2.21 24.34
CA PRO A 87 -27.35 -2.28 23.60
C PRO A 87 -26.38 -1.16 24.00
N ALA A 88 -25.08 -1.40 23.83
CA ALA A 88 -24.04 -0.46 24.20
C ALA A 88 -24.12 0.83 23.37
N ARG A 89 -24.17 1.97 24.06
CA ARG A 89 -24.21 3.31 23.47
C ARG A 89 -23.07 4.15 24.03
N SER A 90 -22.59 5.08 23.22
CA SER A 90 -21.53 6.01 23.61
C SER A 90 -21.97 6.85 24.81
N ILE A 91 -21.19 6.79 25.91
CA ILE A 91 -21.44 7.53 27.16
C ILE A 91 -20.81 8.92 27.08
N THR A 92 -19.60 8.97 26.53
CA THR A 92 -18.94 10.22 26.20
C THR A 92 -19.22 10.52 24.74
N LYS A 93 -20.12 11.48 24.49
CA LYS A 93 -19.86 12.43 23.40
C LYS A 93 -18.56 13.16 23.76
N SER A 94 -17.41 12.51 23.62
CA SER A 94 -16.20 13.22 23.24
C SER A 94 -16.66 14.09 22.09
N SER A 95 -16.67 15.41 22.27
CA SER A 95 -17.08 16.30 21.20
C SER A 95 -16.30 15.83 19.97
N ASN A 96 -17.00 15.52 18.87
CA ASN A 96 -16.36 15.02 17.67
C ASN A 96 -15.12 15.90 17.34
N ASN A 97 -15.26 17.21 17.64
CA ASN A 97 -14.23 18.24 17.63
C ASN A 97 -12.96 17.95 18.46
N ALA A 98 -13.03 17.45 19.69
CA ALA A 98 -11.84 17.16 20.50
C ALA A 98 -11.02 15.99 19.92
N PHE A 99 -11.70 14.95 19.42
CA PHE A 99 -11.06 13.83 18.72
C PHE A 99 -10.45 14.28 17.38
N LYS A 100 -11.22 15.01 16.56
CA LYS A 100 -10.73 15.63 15.31
C LYS A 100 -9.47 16.46 15.56
N LEU A 101 -9.48 17.30 16.61
CA LEU A 101 -8.36 18.17 16.98
C LEU A 101 -7.12 17.35 17.36
N LYS A 102 -7.25 16.33 18.21
CA LYS A 102 -6.14 15.43 18.57
C LYS A 102 -5.57 14.73 17.33
N SER A 103 -6.43 14.25 16.43
CA SER A 103 -6.02 13.59 15.19
C SER A 103 -5.27 14.53 14.24
N LYS A 104 -5.75 15.78 14.07
CA LYS A 104 -5.05 16.83 13.30
C LYS A 104 -3.68 17.16 13.89
N ILE A 105 -3.58 17.32 15.21
CA ILE A 105 -2.30 17.58 15.90
C ILE A 105 -1.33 16.42 15.67
N ARG A 106 -1.78 15.17 15.88
CA ARG A 106 -0.95 13.98 15.65
C ARG A 106 -0.42 13.92 14.21
N ASN A 107 -1.30 14.14 13.22
CA ASN A 107 -0.91 14.09 11.81
C ASN A 107 0.06 15.24 11.46
N LEU A 108 -0.16 16.43 12.01
CA LEU A 108 0.75 17.56 11.83
C LEU A 108 2.15 17.28 12.38
N LEU A 109 2.23 16.78 13.62
CA LEU A 109 3.50 16.40 14.26
C LEU A 109 4.19 15.28 13.49
N TYR A 110 3.42 14.31 13.00
CA TYR A 110 3.95 13.24 12.15
C TYR A 110 4.58 13.82 10.88
N HIS A 111 3.89 14.71 10.16
CA HIS A 111 4.43 15.35 8.95
C HIS A 111 5.70 16.17 9.23
N ILE A 112 5.77 16.89 10.34
CA ILE A 112 6.99 17.61 10.75
C ILE A 112 8.14 16.63 10.99
N ARG A 113 7.87 15.50 11.66
CA ARG A 113 8.88 14.51 12.02
C ARG A 113 9.47 13.78 10.80
N ILE A 114 8.64 13.44 9.82
CA ILE A 114 9.08 12.66 8.64
C ILE A 114 9.58 13.52 7.48
N ALA A 115 9.36 14.83 7.52
CA ALA A 115 9.66 15.74 6.43
C ALA A 115 11.15 15.76 6.07
N ASP A 116 11.46 15.64 4.79
CA ASP A 116 12.80 15.89 4.27
C ASP A 116 13.01 17.39 4.05
N PHE A 117 13.46 18.08 5.10
CA PHE A 117 13.69 19.54 5.06
C PHE A 117 14.77 19.98 4.07
N ARG A 118 15.65 19.09 3.59
CA ARG A 118 16.60 19.42 2.54
C ARG A 118 15.87 19.49 1.21
N LYS A 119 15.15 18.42 0.85
CA LYS A 119 14.33 18.34 -0.36
C LYS A 119 13.26 19.44 -0.41
N LEU A 120 12.59 19.71 0.71
CA LEU A 120 11.60 20.80 0.78
C LEU A 120 12.21 22.17 0.52
N ARG A 121 13.46 22.42 0.95
CA ARG A 121 14.16 23.68 0.66
C ARG A 121 14.47 23.82 -0.82
N GLU A 122 14.89 22.73 -1.46
CA GLU A 122 15.11 22.68 -2.90
C GLU A 122 13.80 22.96 -3.66
N TYR A 123 12.69 22.32 -3.26
CA TYR A 123 11.36 22.56 -3.83
C TYR A 123 10.90 24.01 -3.64
N ASN A 124 11.07 24.57 -2.45
CA ASN A 124 10.70 25.96 -2.15
C ASN A 124 11.52 26.96 -2.96
N HIS A 125 12.83 26.71 -3.09
CA HIS A 125 13.70 27.56 -3.89
C HIS A 125 13.34 27.46 -5.38
N TYR A 126 13.05 26.27 -5.87
CA TYR A 126 12.61 26.05 -7.25
C TYR A 126 11.32 26.80 -7.57
N VAL A 127 10.29 26.68 -6.71
CA VAL A 127 8.97 27.26 -6.98
C VAL A 127 8.93 28.77 -6.75
N PHE A 128 9.56 29.26 -5.67
CA PHE A 128 9.39 30.65 -5.22
C PHE A 128 10.67 31.49 -5.27
N GLY A 129 11.81 30.91 -5.66
CA GLY A 129 13.12 31.57 -5.58
C GLY A 129 13.63 31.81 -4.14
N LYS A 130 12.86 31.43 -3.12
CA LYS A 130 13.16 31.73 -1.71
C LYS A 130 14.07 30.67 -1.08
N ARG A 131 15.09 31.11 -0.34
CA ARG A 131 15.95 30.21 0.46
C ARG A 131 15.29 29.73 1.77
N LYS A 132 14.35 30.52 2.33
CA LYS A 132 13.59 30.17 3.54
C LYS A 132 12.28 29.47 3.20
N LEU A 133 12.00 28.37 3.90
CA LEU A 133 10.74 27.63 3.77
C LEU A 133 9.55 28.47 4.25
N MET A 134 8.44 28.37 3.53
CA MET A 134 7.17 28.99 3.93
C MET A 134 6.45 28.08 4.94
N PHE A 135 7.04 27.93 6.12
CA PHE A 135 6.62 26.96 7.12
C PHE A 135 5.15 27.14 7.53
N LEU A 136 4.67 28.38 7.66
CA LEU A 136 3.27 28.65 7.98
C LEU A 136 2.29 28.12 6.93
N GLU A 137 2.63 28.20 5.65
CA GLU A 137 1.79 27.65 4.58
C GLU A 137 1.76 26.12 4.62
N LEU A 138 2.93 25.49 4.84
CA LEU A 138 3.06 24.04 4.97
C LEU A 138 2.25 23.51 6.16
N LEU A 139 2.36 24.18 7.31
CA LEU A 139 1.56 23.85 8.50
C LEU A 139 0.07 24.03 8.23
N SER A 140 -0.33 25.12 7.59
CA SER A 140 -1.72 25.41 7.23
C SER A 140 -2.32 24.32 6.33
N HIS A 141 -1.61 23.90 5.29
CA HIS A 141 -2.10 22.85 4.37
C HIS A 141 -2.13 21.47 5.02
N SER A 142 -1.16 21.17 5.87
CA SER A 142 -1.17 19.95 6.68
C SER A 142 -2.38 19.93 7.64
N TRP A 143 -2.68 21.07 8.27
CA TRP A 143 -3.82 21.21 9.17
C TRP A 143 -5.19 21.16 8.46
N MET A 144 -5.32 21.87 7.35
CA MET A 144 -6.59 22.00 6.62
C MET A 144 -6.92 20.75 5.80
N TYR A 145 -5.92 20.13 5.18
CA TYR A 145 -6.14 19.08 4.17
C TYR A 145 -5.47 17.75 4.51
N GLY A 146 -4.69 17.65 5.60
CA GLY A 146 -3.93 16.44 5.91
C GLY A 146 -2.81 16.16 4.90
N ALA A 147 -2.34 17.19 4.21
CA ALA A 147 -1.24 17.10 3.25
C ALA A 147 0.10 16.99 3.97
N SER A 148 0.95 16.05 3.55
CA SER A 148 2.37 16.14 3.94
C SER A 148 3.00 17.37 3.29
N PHE A 149 4.17 17.79 3.77
CA PHE A 149 4.85 18.95 3.20
C PHE A 149 5.27 18.71 1.75
N GLU A 150 5.58 17.46 1.38
CA GLU A 150 5.84 17.06 0.00
C GLU A 150 4.57 17.14 -0.85
N ASN A 151 3.40 16.71 -0.34
CA ASN A 151 2.14 16.84 -1.08
C ASN A 151 1.85 18.29 -1.48
N TYR A 152 2.15 19.27 -0.62
CA TYR A 152 1.97 20.68 -0.94
C TYR A 152 2.64 21.08 -2.25
N TYR A 153 3.90 20.65 -2.43
CA TYR A 153 4.66 20.97 -3.62
C TYR A 153 4.36 20.04 -4.80
N GLU A 154 4.28 18.72 -4.55
CA GLU A 154 4.06 17.70 -5.58
C GLU A 154 2.70 17.87 -6.26
N LEU A 155 1.63 18.07 -5.48
CA LEU A 155 0.28 18.33 -6.00
C LEU A 155 0.06 19.79 -6.42
N GLN A 156 1.10 20.61 -6.36
CA GLN A 156 1.08 22.03 -6.71
C GLN A 156 -0.04 22.82 -6.01
N PHE A 157 -0.26 22.58 -4.71
CA PHE A 157 -1.32 23.23 -3.95
C PHE A 157 -1.18 24.75 -3.91
N PHE A 158 0.03 25.27 -4.06
CA PHE A 158 0.32 26.70 -4.21
C PHE A 158 -0.27 27.34 -5.47
N LYS A 159 -0.74 26.56 -6.45
CA LYS A 159 -1.46 27.03 -7.65
C LYS A 159 -2.97 26.83 -7.58
N LYS A 160 -3.49 26.21 -6.51
CA LYS A 160 -4.86 25.71 -6.42
C LYS A 160 -5.68 26.49 -5.40
N SER A 161 -6.96 26.64 -5.69
CA SER A 161 -7.94 27.17 -4.74
C SER A 161 -8.20 26.19 -3.59
N ARG A 162 -8.81 26.68 -2.51
CA ARG A 162 -9.17 25.84 -1.35
C ARG A 162 -10.15 24.73 -1.72
N THR A 163 -11.05 24.97 -2.68
CA THR A 163 -12.03 23.99 -3.17
C THR A 163 -11.34 22.89 -3.96
N GLU A 164 -10.42 23.24 -4.85
CA GLU A 164 -9.60 22.26 -5.58
C GLU A 164 -8.75 21.42 -4.63
N CYS A 165 -8.03 22.04 -3.68
CA CYS A 165 -7.20 21.31 -2.72
C CYS A 165 -8.00 20.26 -1.93
N ARG A 166 -9.28 20.52 -1.65
CA ARG A 166 -10.16 19.56 -0.95
C ARG A 166 -10.53 18.33 -1.77
N GLN A 167 -10.42 18.38 -3.09
CA GLN A 167 -10.71 17.24 -3.97
C GLN A 167 -9.58 16.21 -3.98
N TYR A 168 -8.38 16.59 -3.55
CA TYR A 168 -7.24 15.69 -3.52
C TYR A 168 -7.27 14.81 -2.28
N LEU A 169 -6.96 13.53 -2.51
CA LEU A 169 -6.62 12.60 -1.45
C LEU A 169 -5.16 12.90 -1.04
N THR A 170 -4.93 13.16 0.24
CA THR A 170 -3.62 13.54 0.80
C THR A 170 -3.05 12.42 1.67
N SER A 171 -1.77 12.52 2.08
CA SER A 171 -1.09 11.50 2.90
C SER A 171 -1.91 11.06 4.12
N SER A 172 -2.46 11.98 4.92
CA SER A 172 -3.29 11.62 6.09
C SER A 172 -4.57 10.89 5.69
N LEU A 173 -5.27 11.39 4.66
CA LEU A 173 -6.52 10.78 4.19
C LEU A 173 -6.29 9.40 3.60
N ARG A 174 -5.15 9.17 2.93
CA ARG A 174 -4.74 7.84 2.46
C ARG A 174 -4.57 6.87 3.62
N HIS A 175 -3.85 7.29 4.65
CA HIS A 175 -3.63 6.45 5.82
C HIS A 175 -4.94 6.11 6.53
N GLU A 176 -5.91 7.01 6.47
CA GLU A 176 -7.28 6.77 6.93
C GLU A 176 -7.98 5.72 6.08
N LEU A 177 -7.98 5.88 4.75
CA LEU A 177 -8.53 4.92 3.79
C LEU A 177 -7.96 3.52 4.03
N THR A 178 -6.63 3.36 3.96
CA THR A 178 -5.96 2.06 4.15
C THR A 178 -6.36 1.42 5.48
N ARG A 179 -6.44 2.19 6.57
CA ARG A 179 -6.79 1.66 7.89
C ARG A 179 -8.25 1.20 8.00
N GLN A 180 -9.16 1.85 7.28
CA GLN A 180 -10.58 1.51 7.32
C GLN A 180 -10.94 0.34 6.39
N VAL A 181 -10.23 0.19 5.26
CA VAL A 181 -10.59 -0.80 4.24
C VAL A 181 -9.68 -2.01 4.16
N ASN A 182 -8.45 -1.94 4.69
CA ASN A 182 -7.51 -3.05 4.63
C ASN A 182 -7.26 -3.66 6.00
N ASP A 183 -7.46 -4.97 6.09
CA ASP A 183 -7.06 -5.76 7.24
C ASP A 183 -5.52 -5.79 7.37
N PRO A 184 -4.96 -5.31 8.49
CA PRO A 184 -3.51 -5.19 8.63
C PRO A 184 -2.78 -6.54 8.70
N CYS A 185 -3.45 -7.61 9.14
CA CYS A 185 -2.85 -8.94 9.23
C CYS A 185 -2.78 -9.61 7.86
N GLU A 186 -3.85 -9.56 7.08
CA GLU A 186 -3.84 -10.10 5.72
C GLU A 186 -2.94 -9.27 4.80
N ALA A 187 -2.85 -7.95 5.02
CA ALA A 187 -1.91 -7.08 4.32
C ALA A 187 -0.42 -7.44 4.55
N LEU A 188 -0.09 -8.30 5.54
CA LEU A 188 1.27 -8.82 5.70
C LEU A 188 1.69 -9.70 4.51
N VAL A 189 0.74 -10.35 3.83
CA VAL A 189 1.01 -11.11 2.60
C VAL A 189 1.67 -10.23 1.54
N LEU A 190 1.30 -8.94 1.48
CA LEU A 190 1.88 -7.98 0.53
C LEU A 190 3.24 -7.42 0.96
N LYS A 191 3.63 -7.63 2.22
CA LYS A 191 4.88 -7.08 2.80
C LYS A 191 5.99 -8.11 2.88
N ASP A 192 5.62 -9.39 2.98
CA ASP A 192 6.54 -10.51 2.98
C ASP A 192 6.60 -11.10 1.56
N LYS A 193 7.77 -11.01 0.92
CA LYS A 193 7.94 -11.45 -0.47
C LYS A 193 7.84 -12.97 -0.64
N VAL A 194 8.22 -13.75 0.37
CA VAL A 194 8.09 -15.21 0.33
C VAL A 194 6.62 -15.56 0.42
N ARG A 195 5.90 -14.98 1.39
CA ARG A 195 4.46 -15.22 1.54
C ARG A 195 3.66 -14.73 0.33
N PHE A 196 4.05 -13.60 -0.25
CA PHE A 196 3.49 -13.11 -1.51
C PHE A 196 3.66 -14.16 -2.60
N ALA A 197 4.89 -14.69 -2.77
CA ALA A 197 5.16 -15.68 -3.79
C ALA A 197 4.33 -16.96 -3.61
N GLU A 198 4.17 -17.44 -2.38
CA GLU A 198 3.31 -18.60 -2.06
C GLU A 198 1.84 -18.36 -2.39
N VAL A 199 1.28 -17.20 -2.03
CA VAL A 199 -0.15 -16.91 -2.23
C VAL A 199 -0.49 -16.67 -3.70
N PHE A 200 0.48 -16.19 -4.48
CA PHE A 200 0.27 -15.76 -5.87
C PHE A 200 1.02 -16.62 -6.90
N GLU A 201 1.58 -17.76 -6.50
CA GLU A 201 2.51 -18.59 -7.30
C GLU A 201 2.08 -18.79 -8.76
N ASP A 202 0.84 -19.24 -8.99
CA ASP A 202 0.29 -19.54 -10.31
C ASP A 202 0.04 -18.32 -11.20
N ILE A 203 0.08 -17.09 -10.64
CA ILE A 203 -0.15 -15.84 -11.38
C ILE A 203 1.09 -14.93 -11.44
N LEU A 204 2.24 -15.34 -10.88
CA LEU A 204 3.50 -14.60 -11.00
C LEU A 204 4.09 -14.66 -12.40
N GLY A 205 3.75 -15.71 -13.17
CA GLY A 205 4.25 -15.97 -14.52
C GLY A 205 5.73 -16.35 -14.61
N ARG A 206 6.44 -16.37 -13.48
CA ARG A 206 7.89 -16.61 -13.42
C ARG A 206 8.23 -17.49 -12.23
N ARG A 207 9.37 -18.17 -12.30
CA ARG A 207 9.88 -18.91 -11.13
C ARG A 207 10.39 -17.95 -10.07
N VAL A 208 10.06 -18.29 -8.82
CA VAL A 208 10.52 -17.61 -7.61
C VAL A 208 11.01 -18.69 -6.66
N MET A 209 12.20 -18.53 -6.10
CA MET A 209 12.80 -19.49 -5.18
C MET A 209 13.47 -18.78 -4.00
N THR A 210 13.48 -19.48 -2.88
CA THR A 210 14.32 -19.23 -1.73
C THR A 210 15.70 -19.88 -1.92
N PHE A 211 16.69 -19.45 -1.14
CA PHE A 211 18.00 -20.10 -1.18
C PHE A 211 17.96 -21.57 -0.76
N ASP A 212 17.06 -21.93 0.16
CA ASP A 212 16.87 -23.31 0.59
C ASP A 212 16.37 -24.22 -0.54
N GLU A 213 15.42 -23.74 -1.35
CA GLU A 213 14.93 -24.46 -2.52
C GLU A 213 16.04 -24.66 -3.55
N ILE A 214 16.87 -23.65 -3.79
CA ILE A 214 18.04 -23.77 -4.67
C ILE A 214 18.97 -24.88 -4.17
N LYS A 215 19.32 -24.89 -2.87
CA LYS A 215 20.18 -25.93 -2.29
C LYS A 215 19.59 -27.33 -2.42
N ARG A 216 18.28 -27.50 -2.21
CA ARG A 216 17.60 -28.80 -2.32
C ARG A 216 17.56 -29.32 -3.76
N GLN A 217 17.42 -28.43 -4.73
CA GLN A 217 17.21 -28.79 -6.14
C GLN A 217 18.49 -28.77 -6.98
N MET A 218 19.61 -28.19 -6.52
CA MET A 218 20.84 -28.05 -7.32
C MET A 218 21.53 -29.36 -7.72
N HIS A 219 21.19 -30.46 -7.06
CA HIS A 219 21.72 -31.80 -7.36
C HIS A 219 20.79 -32.63 -8.24
N ASP A 220 19.58 -32.13 -8.54
CA ASP A 220 18.64 -32.83 -9.39
C ASP A 220 19.18 -32.87 -10.84
N PRO A 221 19.40 -34.05 -11.44
CA PRO A 221 19.82 -34.17 -12.84
C PRO A 221 18.76 -33.65 -13.82
N TYR A 222 17.50 -33.49 -13.38
CA TYR A 222 16.43 -32.84 -14.12
C TYR A 222 16.24 -31.37 -13.71
N SER A 223 17.18 -30.80 -12.95
CA SER A 223 17.12 -29.40 -12.53
C SER A 223 17.02 -28.48 -13.73
N ILE A 224 16.05 -27.58 -13.63
CA ILE A 224 15.61 -26.74 -14.74
C ILE A 224 16.66 -25.64 -14.98
N SER A 225 16.96 -25.35 -16.24
CA SER A 225 17.82 -24.21 -16.62
C SER A 225 17.18 -22.90 -16.16
N ILE A 226 17.96 -22.01 -15.55
CA ILE A 226 17.51 -20.69 -15.11
C ILE A 226 18.39 -19.59 -15.69
N ASN A 227 18.01 -19.03 -16.83
CA ASN A 227 18.91 -18.18 -17.60
C ASN A 227 19.30 -16.87 -16.89
N GLU A 228 18.36 -15.94 -16.74
CA GLU A 228 18.61 -14.64 -16.11
C GLU A 228 17.85 -14.56 -14.78
N VAL A 229 18.53 -14.14 -13.71
CA VAL A 229 17.99 -14.09 -12.35
C VAL A 229 18.05 -12.66 -11.82
N VAL A 230 17.04 -12.26 -11.05
CA VAL A 230 17.04 -11.05 -10.23
C VAL A 230 17.02 -11.49 -8.77
N ILE A 231 17.97 -10.99 -7.99
CA ILE A 231 18.11 -11.34 -6.57
C ILE A 231 17.58 -10.17 -5.74
N LYS A 232 16.48 -10.36 -5.01
CA LYS A 232 15.80 -9.30 -4.26
C LYS A 232 15.83 -9.57 -2.77
N PRO A 233 16.15 -8.58 -1.92
CA PRO A 233 16.00 -8.75 -0.48
C PRO A 233 14.57 -9.12 -0.12
N ILE A 234 14.37 -10.12 0.75
CA ILE A 234 13.04 -10.53 1.24
C ILE A 234 12.37 -9.35 1.97
N LYS A 235 13.17 -8.61 2.74
CA LYS A 235 12.76 -7.40 3.47
C LYS A 235 13.35 -6.16 2.81
N GLY A 236 12.53 -5.15 2.59
CA GLY A 236 12.97 -3.87 2.01
C GLY A 236 11.88 -3.24 1.14
N GLN A 237 12.12 -2.00 0.71
CA GLN A 237 11.20 -1.26 -0.16
C GLN A 237 11.99 -0.49 -1.24
N ALA A 238 11.29 -0.05 -2.29
CA ALA A 238 11.81 0.84 -3.34
C ALA A 238 13.03 0.30 -4.12
N GLY A 239 13.19 -1.02 -4.18
CA GLY A 239 14.25 -1.66 -4.96
C GLY A 239 15.67 -1.52 -4.39
N GLN A 240 15.81 -1.06 -3.15
CA GLN A 240 17.11 -1.04 -2.47
C GLN A 240 17.64 -2.46 -2.25
N GLY A 241 18.92 -2.67 -2.57
CA GLY A 241 19.59 -3.96 -2.38
C GLY A 241 19.28 -5.03 -3.43
N ILE A 242 18.54 -4.71 -4.51
CA ILE A 242 18.35 -5.64 -5.62
C ILE A 242 19.68 -5.82 -6.36
N ILE A 243 20.06 -7.09 -6.57
CA ILE A 243 21.25 -7.47 -7.32
C ILE A 243 20.82 -8.01 -8.68
N PHE A 244 21.49 -7.52 -9.72
CA PHE A 244 21.36 -7.98 -11.10
C PHE A 244 22.69 -8.63 -11.51
N PRO A 245 22.81 -9.96 -11.40
CA PRO A 245 23.96 -10.69 -11.94
C PRO A 245 24.22 -10.30 -13.39
N MET A 246 25.50 -10.12 -13.75
CA MET A 246 25.93 -9.81 -15.11
C MET A 246 26.21 -11.08 -15.95
N GLN A 247 25.83 -12.24 -15.42
CA GLN A 247 26.02 -13.54 -16.07
C GLN A 247 24.70 -14.29 -16.11
N ASN A 248 24.60 -15.19 -17.09
CA ASN A 248 23.51 -16.15 -17.19
C ASN A 248 23.83 -17.43 -16.43
N PHE A 249 22.81 -18.11 -15.95
CA PHE A 249 22.93 -19.40 -15.29
C PHE A 249 22.32 -20.51 -16.15
N THR A 250 23.05 -21.60 -16.30
CA THR A 250 22.59 -22.78 -17.07
C THR A 250 22.07 -23.87 -16.16
N SER A 251 22.36 -23.79 -14.86
CA SER A 251 21.91 -24.74 -13.83
C SER A 251 21.75 -24.07 -12.47
N LEU A 252 20.95 -24.66 -11.59
CA LEU A 252 20.80 -24.20 -10.21
C LEU A 252 22.09 -24.31 -9.40
N ARG A 253 22.99 -25.25 -9.74
CA ARG A 253 24.32 -25.34 -9.15
C ARG A 253 25.17 -24.12 -9.46
N GLN A 254 25.19 -23.68 -10.72
CA GLN A 254 25.92 -22.47 -11.11
C GLN A 254 25.38 -21.23 -10.39
N LEU A 255 24.05 -21.13 -10.23
CA LEU A 255 23.42 -20.06 -9.46
C LEU A 255 23.83 -20.13 -7.99
N HIS A 256 23.77 -21.31 -7.38
CA HIS A 256 24.16 -21.53 -5.99
C HIS A 256 25.60 -21.07 -5.71
N ASP A 257 26.56 -21.50 -6.55
CA ASP A 257 27.98 -21.19 -6.36
C ASP A 257 28.27 -19.69 -6.51
N TYR A 258 27.58 -19.02 -7.45
CA TYR A 258 27.62 -17.57 -7.59
C TYR A 258 27.07 -16.86 -6.35
N VAL A 259 25.95 -17.34 -5.80
CA VAL A 259 25.30 -16.74 -4.66
C VAL A 259 26.17 -16.86 -3.41
N ILE A 260 26.75 -18.03 -3.14
CA ILE A 260 27.66 -18.22 -2.00
C ILE A 260 28.90 -17.32 -2.10
N SER A 261 29.45 -17.15 -3.30
CA SER A 261 30.65 -16.32 -3.49
C SER A 261 30.38 -14.81 -3.45
N THR A 262 29.16 -14.38 -3.77
CA THR A 262 28.83 -12.95 -3.94
C THR A 262 27.93 -12.37 -2.85
N VAL A 263 27.06 -13.18 -2.23
CA VAL A 263 26.02 -12.73 -1.31
C VAL A 263 26.33 -13.22 0.11
N LYS A 264 26.64 -12.28 1.02
CA LYS A 264 27.03 -12.61 2.41
C LYS A 264 25.96 -13.35 3.21
N LYS A 265 24.68 -13.10 2.93
CA LYS A 265 23.53 -13.69 3.62
C LYS A 265 22.47 -14.15 2.62
N PRO A 266 22.69 -15.28 1.94
CA PRO A 266 21.80 -15.78 0.89
C PRO A 266 20.34 -15.95 1.33
N ASP A 267 20.12 -16.41 2.57
CA ASP A 267 18.78 -16.65 3.11
C ASP A 267 17.95 -15.36 3.37
N GLU A 268 18.56 -14.17 3.25
CA GLU A 268 17.83 -12.88 3.33
C GLU A 268 17.29 -12.42 1.96
N TYR A 269 17.47 -13.22 0.91
CA TYR A 269 17.09 -12.89 -0.47
C TYR A 269 16.12 -13.92 -1.09
N LEU A 270 15.39 -13.42 -2.08
CA LEU A 270 14.54 -14.17 -3.00
C LEU A 270 15.17 -14.13 -4.39
N TYR A 271 15.09 -15.24 -5.10
CA TYR A 271 15.71 -15.45 -6.42
C TYR A 271 14.60 -15.62 -7.44
N GLU A 272 14.43 -14.63 -8.30
CA GLU A 272 13.35 -14.60 -9.29
C GLU A 272 13.92 -14.69 -10.69
N GLU A 273 13.26 -15.41 -11.60
CA GLU A 273 13.56 -15.30 -13.02
C GLU A 273 13.37 -13.86 -13.49
N ARG A 274 14.32 -13.37 -14.29
CA ARG A 274 14.23 -12.02 -14.85
C ARG A 274 13.09 -11.95 -15.84
N ILE A 275 12.21 -10.97 -15.62
CA ILE A 275 11.13 -10.68 -16.56
C ILE A 275 11.68 -9.92 -17.76
N ILE A 276 11.35 -10.42 -18.94
CA ILE A 276 11.60 -9.76 -20.23
C ILE A 276 10.30 -9.06 -20.64
N GLN A 277 10.33 -7.73 -20.67
CA GLN A 277 9.17 -6.93 -21.08
C GLN A 277 8.90 -7.05 -22.58
N HIS A 278 7.62 -6.86 -22.93
CA HIS A 278 7.16 -6.81 -24.31
C HIS A 278 7.88 -5.71 -25.10
N SER A 279 8.22 -6.03 -26.34
CA SER A 279 8.85 -5.16 -27.35
C SER A 279 8.21 -3.77 -27.46
N ALA A 280 6.89 -3.63 -27.35
CA ALA A 280 6.20 -2.34 -27.37
C ALA A 280 6.62 -1.41 -26.22
N LEU A 281 6.72 -1.94 -25.00
CA LEU A 281 7.20 -1.19 -23.83
C LEU A 281 8.73 -1.02 -23.85
N ASN A 282 9.44 -1.97 -24.46
CA ASN A 282 10.89 -1.89 -24.61
C ASN A 282 11.35 -0.68 -25.45
N LYS A 283 10.52 -0.23 -26.40
CA LYS A 283 10.76 1.02 -27.16
C LYS A 283 10.73 2.26 -26.26
N LEU A 284 9.86 2.29 -25.25
CA LEU A 284 9.75 3.41 -24.32
C LEU A 284 11.01 3.52 -23.46
N ASN A 285 11.39 2.45 -22.78
CA ASN A 285 12.67 2.39 -22.09
C ASN A 285 13.16 0.94 -21.94
N PRO A 286 14.27 0.55 -22.57
CA PRO A 286 14.83 -0.80 -22.46
C PRO A 286 15.71 -1.00 -21.21
N SER A 287 16.16 0.09 -20.57
CA SER A 287 17.09 0.03 -19.44
C SER A 287 16.45 -0.33 -18.09
N SER A 288 15.13 -0.25 -18.01
CA SER A 288 14.32 -0.61 -16.84
C SER A 288 13.01 -1.25 -17.27
N LEU A 289 12.45 -2.09 -16.41
CA LEU A 289 11.11 -2.62 -16.62
C LEU A 289 10.09 -1.48 -16.55
N ASN A 290 9.23 -1.36 -17.56
CA ASN A 290 8.09 -0.45 -17.55
C ASN A 290 6.86 -1.24 -17.08
N THR A 291 6.16 -0.73 -16.07
CA THR A 291 5.12 -1.50 -15.39
C THR A 291 3.80 -0.75 -15.34
N LEU A 292 2.71 -1.50 -15.37
CA LEU A 292 1.38 -0.97 -15.04
C LEU A 292 1.21 -1.01 -13.53
N ARG A 293 0.80 0.13 -12.98
CA ARG A 293 0.20 0.22 -11.66
C ARG A 293 -1.31 0.20 -11.82
N ILE A 294 -1.96 -0.86 -11.33
CA ILE A 294 -3.43 -1.02 -11.36
C ILE A 294 -3.96 -0.96 -9.93
N VAL A 295 -4.82 0.01 -9.61
CA VAL A 295 -5.47 0.07 -8.29
C VAL A 295 -6.83 -0.60 -8.35
N THR A 296 -6.99 -1.64 -7.55
CA THR A 296 -8.25 -2.34 -7.36
C THR A 296 -8.90 -1.95 -6.05
N TYR A 297 -10.23 -1.97 -6.04
CA TYR A 297 -11.05 -1.94 -4.84
C TYR A 297 -12.03 -3.12 -4.85
N TYR A 298 -12.04 -3.91 -3.78
CA TYR A 298 -12.99 -4.99 -3.56
C TYR A 298 -14.15 -4.49 -2.68
N ASP A 299 -15.33 -4.48 -3.28
CA ASP A 299 -16.58 -4.22 -2.58
C ASP A 299 -17.20 -5.54 -2.11
N GLU A 300 -17.09 -5.78 -0.81
CA GLU A 300 -17.64 -6.97 -0.15
C GLU A 300 -19.17 -7.02 -0.21
N SER A 301 -19.85 -5.87 -0.25
CA SER A 301 -21.32 -5.81 -0.23
C SER A 301 -21.96 -6.40 -1.49
N ILE A 302 -21.26 -6.31 -2.62
CA ILE A 302 -21.70 -6.82 -3.92
C ILE A 302 -20.73 -7.87 -4.48
N ASN A 303 -19.75 -8.31 -3.67
CA ASN A 303 -18.72 -9.28 -4.02
C ASN A 303 -18.05 -9.00 -5.39
N LYS A 304 -17.58 -7.75 -5.58
CA LYS A 304 -17.05 -7.27 -6.87
C LYS A 304 -15.73 -6.53 -6.71
N VAL A 305 -14.80 -6.76 -7.64
CA VAL A 305 -13.56 -5.97 -7.75
C VAL A 305 -13.70 -4.94 -8.86
N ASP A 306 -13.64 -3.66 -8.48
CA ASP A 306 -13.54 -2.53 -9.37
C ASP A 306 -12.09 -2.07 -9.54
N VAL A 307 -11.78 -1.48 -10.70
CA VAL A 307 -10.48 -0.85 -10.97
C VAL A 307 -10.67 0.66 -10.91
N TRP A 308 -9.98 1.31 -9.97
CA TRP A 308 -10.08 2.76 -9.78
C TRP A 308 -9.23 3.53 -10.76
N SER A 309 -8.04 3.04 -11.09
CA SER A 309 -7.13 3.72 -12.03
C SER A 309 -6.03 2.79 -12.52
N VAL A 310 -5.55 3.06 -13.74
CA VAL A 310 -4.39 2.40 -14.33
C VAL A 310 -3.38 3.43 -14.78
N VAL A 311 -2.12 3.23 -14.39
CA VAL A 311 -1.02 4.14 -14.72
C VAL A 311 0.16 3.34 -15.24
N LEU A 312 0.70 3.74 -16.38
CA LEU A 312 1.97 3.24 -16.89
C LEU A 312 3.12 4.00 -16.20
N ARG A 313 4.04 3.27 -15.59
CA ARG A 313 5.28 3.79 -15.01
C ARG A 313 6.44 3.53 -15.97
N ILE A 314 7.27 4.56 -16.18
CA ILE A 314 8.39 4.55 -17.13
C ILE A 314 9.62 5.11 -16.41
N GLY A 315 10.74 4.41 -16.46
CA GLY A 315 12.01 4.90 -15.90
C GLY A 315 12.66 5.95 -16.79
N ILE A 316 13.39 6.93 -16.23
CA ILE A 316 14.20 7.89 -17.01
C ILE A 316 15.70 7.65 -16.82
N LYS A 317 16.19 7.62 -15.56
CA LYS A 317 17.64 7.61 -15.25
C LYS A 317 18.13 6.38 -14.47
N ALA A 318 17.23 5.54 -13.96
CA ALA A 318 17.56 4.40 -13.10
C ALA A 318 17.19 3.07 -13.77
N ARG A 319 17.76 1.95 -13.30
CA ARG A 319 17.36 0.58 -13.68
C ARG A 319 15.94 0.20 -13.25
N THR A 320 15.20 1.12 -12.63
CA THR A 320 13.81 0.94 -12.16
C THR A 320 12.93 2.11 -12.60
N ASP A 321 11.64 1.85 -12.82
CA ASP A 321 10.61 2.81 -13.23
C ASP A 321 9.95 3.56 -12.06
N ASN A 322 10.59 3.55 -10.88
CA ASN A 322 9.99 4.04 -9.65
C ASN A 322 9.74 5.56 -9.71
N PHE A 323 8.44 5.91 -9.66
CA PHE A 323 7.95 7.29 -9.67
C PHE A 323 8.48 8.14 -8.50
N ALA A 324 8.77 7.52 -7.35
CA ALA A 324 9.31 8.23 -6.19
C ALA A 324 10.78 8.64 -6.37
N THR A 325 11.53 7.98 -7.26
CA THR A 325 12.97 8.20 -7.48
C THR A 325 13.28 8.83 -8.84
N GLY A 326 12.27 9.48 -9.47
CA GLY A 326 12.46 10.23 -10.70
C GLY A 326 12.03 9.52 -12.00
N GLY A 327 11.29 8.41 -11.90
CA GLY A 327 10.50 7.91 -13.02
C GLY A 327 9.34 8.85 -13.38
N ILE A 328 8.73 8.62 -14.55
CA ILE A 328 7.52 9.31 -14.99
C ILE A 328 6.34 8.36 -15.04
N ALA A 329 5.14 8.93 -14.99
CA ALA A 329 3.90 8.18 -14.92
C ALA A 329 2.86 8.76 -15.89
N ALA A 330 2.19 7.90 -16.66
CA ALA A 330 1.18 8.29 -17.63
C ALA A 330 -0.14 7.54 -17.38
N LEU A 331 -1.27 8.24 -17.48
CA LEU A 331 -2.59 7.64 -17.32
C LEU A 331 -2.93 6.76 -18.52
N VAL A 332 -3.48 5.56 -18.26
CA VAL A 332 -3.97 4.64 -19.30
C VAL A 332 -5.49 4.60 -19.20
N ASP A 333 -6.18 4.81 -20.32
CA ASP A 333 -7.64 4.74 -20.39
C ASP A 333 -8.17 3.29 -20.42
N HIS A 334 -9.50 3.15 -20.42
CA HIS A 334 -10.19 1.85 -20.43
C HIS A 334 -9.96 1.02 -21.70
N ARG A 335 -9.39 1.60 -22.75
CA ARG A 335 -9.04 0.90 -24.01
C ARG A 335 -7.58 0.43 -24.00
N GLY A 336 -6.87 0.64 -22.91
CA GLY A 336 -5.45 0.34 -22.81
C GLY A 336 -4.56 1.34 -23.55
N VAL A 337 -5.03 2.59 -23.76
CA VAL A 337 -4.24 3.62 -24.46
C VAL A 337 -3.76 4.68 -23.46
N VAL A 338 -2.48 5.05 -23.55
CA VAL A 338 -1.92 6.17 -22.78
C VAL A 338 -2.57 7.47 -23.27
N CYS A 339 -3.52 8.00 -22.50
CA CYS A 339 -4.42 9.07 -22.95
C CYS A 339 -3.93 10.48 -22.61
N GLN A 340 -2.92 10.61 -21.74
CA GLN A 340 -2.36 11.88 -21.31
C GLN A 340 -0.82 11.86 -21.34
N PRO A 341 -0.14 13.03 -21.34
CA PRO A 341 1.31 13.09 -21.19
C PRO A 341 1.74 12.43 -19.88
N ALA A 342 2.90 11.78 -19.89
CA ALA A 342 3.52 11.34 -18.66
C ALA A 342 3.94 12.55 -17.82
N ILE A 343 3.92 12.45 -16.50
CA ILE A 343 4.33 13.51 -15.59
C ILE A 343 5.42 13.00 -14.65
N ILE A 344 6.29 13.89 -14.19
CA ILE A 344 7.28 13.61 -13.14
C ILE A 344 6.73 13.96 -11.76
N LYS A 345 7.13 13.23 -10.72
CA LYS A 345 6.82 13.56 -9.31
C LYS A 345 7.72 14.69 -8.80
N HIS A 346 7.53 15.89 -9.32
CA HIS A 346 8.32 17.07 -8.97
C HIS A 346 7.45 18.34 -9.00
N PRO A 347 7.75 19.40 -8.24
CA PRO A 347 6.94 20.61 -8.21
C PRO A 347 6.88 21.36 -9.54
N SER A 348 7.79 21.04 -10.48
CA SER A 348 7.73 21.51 -11.87
C SER A 348 6.41 21.12 -12.54
N GLY A 349 5.89 19.92 -12.25
CA GLY A 349 4.74 19.36 -12.95
C GLY A 349 5.02 19.16 -14.45
N GLU A 350 6.28 18.96 -14.81
CA GLU A 350 6.72 18.79 -16.20
C GLU A 350 6.05 17.57 -16.82
N ARG A 351 5.55 17.75 -18.05
CA ARG A 351 4.75 16.78 -18.80
C ARG A 351 5.46 16.37 -20.09
N PHE A 352 5.44 15.08 -20.38
CA PHE A 352 6.21 14.44 -21.44
C PHE A 352 5.27 13.68 -22.37
N HIS A 353 5.10 14.18 -23.60
CA HIS A 353 4.47 13.42 -24.69
C HIS A 353 5.43 12.40 -25.31
N ILE A 354 6.73 12.68 -25.21
CA ILE A 354 7.84 11.90 -25.75
C ILE A 354 8.77 11.59 -24.59
N HIS A 355 9.29 10.37 -24.54
CA HIS A 355 10.19 9.93 -23.48
C HIS A 355 11.52 10.69 -23.57
N PRO A 356 11.96 11.37 -22.49
CA PRO A 356 13.07 12.32 -22.56
C PRO A 356 14.45 11.70 -22.83
N VAL A 357 14.58 10.37 -22.74
CA VAL A 357 15.86 9.67 -22.97
C VAL A 357 15.84 8.85 -24.26
N SER A 358 14.75 8.14 -24.54
CA SER A 358 14.66 7.27 -25.73
C SER A 358 14.10 7.98 -26.96
N GLY A 359 13.40 9.10 -26.80
CA GLY A 359 12.72 9.79 -27.89
C GLY A 359 11.43 9.11 -28.38
N GLU A 360 10.98 8.02 -27.73
CA GLU A 360 9.78 7.29 -28.11
C GLU A 360 8.50 8.02 -27.68
N LYS A 361 7.42 7.90 -28.47
CA LYS A 361 6.15 8.55 -28.17
C LYS A 361 5.44 7.84 -27.02
N ILE A 362 5.14 8.58 -25.95
CA ILE A 362 4.41 8.06 -24.78
C ILE A 362 2.90 8.18 -25.00
N THR A 363 2.41 9.36 -25.34
CA THR A 363 0.97 9.59 -25.53
C THR A 363 0.46 8.85 -26.77
N GLY A 364 -0.60 8.07 -26.61
CA GLY A 364 -1.13 7.19 -27.64
C GLY A 364 -0.47 5.81 -27.71
N CYS A 365 0.50 5.51 -26.82
CA CYS A 365 1.02 4.17 -26.68
C CYS A 365 -0.11 3.21 -26.27
N ILE A 366 -0.24 2.10 -26.99
CA ILE A 366 -1.20 1.03 -26.70
C ILE A 366 -0.50 0.00 -25.82
N ILE A 367 -1.11 -0.35 -24.71
CA ILE A 367 -0.61 -1.36 -23.78
C ILE A 367 -1.03 -2.75 -24.27
N PRO A 368 -0.08 -3.63 -24.65
CA PRO A 368 -0.40 -5.00 -25.02
C PRO A 368 -1.00 -5.76 -23.83
N TYR A 369 -1.89 -6.70 -24.13
CA TYR A 369 -2.55 -7.55 -23.12
C TYR A 369 -3.24 -6.78 -21.98
N TYR A 370 -3.75 -5.58 -22.27
CA TYR A 370 -4.35 -4.70 -21.26
C TYR A 370 -5.51 -5.36 -20.51
N ASP A 371 -6.46 -5.96 -21.21
CA ASP A 371 -7.62 -6.59 -20.58
C ASP A 371 -7.21 -7.80 -19.72
N GLN A 372 -6.19 -8.56 -20.16
CA GLN A 372 -5.61 -9.64 -19.37
C GLN A 372 -4.93 -9.10 -18.11
N ALA A 373 -4.24 -7.96 -18.18
CA ALA A 373 -3.61 -7.33 -17.02
C ALA A 373 -4.66 -6.86 -15.99
N ILE A 374 -5.79 -6.34 -16.47
CA ILE A 374 -6.94 -5.98 -15.63
C ILE A 374 -7.54 -7.22 -14.96
N ALA A 375 -7.75 -8.30 -15.73
CA ALA A 375 -8.27 -9.56 -15.21
C ALA A 375 -7.32 -10.15 -14.14
N LEU A 376 -6.01 -10.12 -14.40
CA LEU A 376 -4.97 -10.57 -13.46
C LEU A 376 -5.01 -9.80 -12.13
N ALA A 377 -5.11 -8.47 -12.18
CA ALA A 377 -5.22 -7.63 -10.99
C ALA A 377 -6.49 -7.95 -10.17
N LYS A 378 -7.62 -8.15 -10.85
CA LYS A 378 -8.89 -8.52 -10.20
C LYS A 378 -8.82 -9.90 -9.55
N GLN A 379 -8.24 -10.88 -10.24
CA GLN A 379 -8.03 -12.22 -9.71
C GLN A 379 -7.12 -12.19 -8.48
N ALA A 380 -6.04 -11.41 -8.50
CA ALA A 380 -5.12 -11.26 -7.38
C ALA A 380 -5.82 -10.63 -6.15
N ALA A 381 -6.62 -9.57 -6.36
CA ALA A 381 -7.38 -8.93 -5.28
C ALA A 381 -8.33 -9.90 -4.56
N MET A 382 -8.96 -10.83 -5.28
CA MET A 382 -9.86 -11.80 -4.68
C MET A 382 -9.17 -12.84 -3.79
N ARG A 383 -7.84 -12.99 -3.84
CA ARG A 383 -7.12 -13.96 -2.98
C ARG A 383 -6.91 -13.47 -1.56
N ILE A 384 -6.96 -12.16 -1.35
CA ILE A 384 -6.81 -11.50 -0.07
C ILE A 384 -7.96 -10.49 0.14
N PRO A 385 -9.21 -10.99 0.22
CA PRO A 385 -10.41 -10.15 0.13
C PRO A 385 -10.58 -9.18 1.31
N LYS A 386 -9.88 -9.37 2.43
CA LYS A 386 -9.89 -8.43 3.57
C LYS A 386 -8.91 -7.27 3.35
N VAL A 387 -8.05 -7.32 2.34
CA VAL A 387 -7.25 -6.18 1.86
C VAL A 387 -7.97 -5.55 0.68
N ARG A 388 -8.99 -4.74 0.96
CA ARG A 388 -9.94 -4.30 -0.06
C ARG A 388 -9.36 -3.33 -1.09
N SER A 389 -8.35 -2.52 -0.77
CA SER A 389 -7.71 -1.58 -1.71
C SER A 389 -6.23 -1.89 -1.89
N ILE A 390 -5.83 -2.21 -3.12
CA ILE A 390 -4.46 -2.64 -3.44
C ILE A 390 -4.01 -2.00 -4.76
N GLY A 391 -2.76 -1.52 -4.77
CA GLY A 391 -2.08 -1.12 -6.00
C GLY A 391 -1.14 -2.23 -6.48
N TRP A 392 -1.49 -2.88 -7.58
CA TRP A 392 -0.75 -3.97 -8.20
C TRP A 392 0.26 -3.47 -9.21
N ASP A 393 1.49 -3.97 -9.15
CA ASP A 393 2.52 -3.77 -10.16
C ASP A 393 2.55 -4.96 -11.10
N ILE A 394 2.27 -4.71 -12.38
CA ILE A 394 2.19 -5.73 -13.41
C ILE A 394 3.16 -5.38 -14.53
N ALA A 395 3.97 -6.35 -14.92
CA ALA A 395 4.81 -6.28 -16.10
C ALA A 395 4.05 -6.87 -17.29
N ILE A 396 4.25 -6.31 -18.49
CA ILE A 396 3.71 -6.89 -19.73
C ILE A 396 4.85 -7.58 -20.46
N THR A 397 4.69 -8.86 -20.78
CA THR A 397 5.65 -9.66 -21.55
C THR A 397 5.06 -10.00 -22.93
N GLU A 398 5.84 -10.65 -23.79
CA GLU A 398 5.34 -11.17 -25.08
C GLU A 398 4.30 -12.28 -24.90
N THR A 399 4.30 -13.00 -23.77
CA THR A 399 3.38 -14.10 -23.49
C THR A 399 2.19 -13.70 -22.61
N GLY A 400 2.20 -12.50 -22.02
CA GLY A 400 1.10 -11.98 -21.23
C GLY A 400 1.54 -11.12 -20.03
N PRO A 401 0.60 -10.72 -19.17
CA PRO A 401 0.89 -9.93 -17.98
C PRO A 401 1.43 -10.78 -16.83
N TYR A 402 2.49 -10.33 -16.16
CA TYR A 402 3.14 -11.00 -15.04
C TYR A 402 3.03 -10.14 -13.78
N MET A 403 2.54 -10.72 -12.68
CA MET A 403 2.36 -10.01 -11.40
C MET A 403 3.70 -9.82 -10.67
N LEU A 404 4.09 -8.57 -10.36
CA LEU A 404 5.34 -8.28 -9.65
C LEU A 404 5.17 -8.21 -8.14
N GLU A 405 4.27 -7.35 -7.68
CA GLU A 405 4.02 -7.05 -6.28
C GLU A 405 2.64 -6.39 -6.10
N GLY A 406 2.08 -6.51 -4.90
CA GLY A 406 0.90 -5.75 -4.47
C GLY A 406 1.25 -4.79 -3.35
N ASN A 407 0.62 -3.62 -3.33
CA ASN A 407 0.88 -2.58 -2.34
C ASN A 407 -0.44 -2.13 -1.66
N ASP A 408 -0.62 -2.44 -0.36
CA ASP A 408 -1.74 -1.98 0.48
C ASP A 408 -1.69 -0.46 0.76
N ASN A 409 -0.51 0.13 0.58
CA ASN A 409 -0.19 1.52 0.89
C ASN A 409 0.24 2.27 -0.38
N TRP A 410 -0.53 2.13 -1.45
CA TRP A 410 -0.16 2.61 -2.78
C TRP A 410 -0.03 4.14 -2.88
N CYS A 411 0.88 4.60 -3.75
CA CYS A 411 1.22 6.01 -3.87
C CYS A 411 0.13 6.80 -4.60
N MET A 412 -0.66 7.60 -3.89
CA MET A 412 -1.78 8.32 -4.50
C MET A 412 -1.40 9.43 -5.47
N THR A 413 -0.24 10.06 -5.29
CA THR A 413 0.22 11.07 -6.24
C THR A 413 0.48 10.47 -7.62
N LEU A 414 0.76 9.16 -7.70
CA LEU A 414 0.92 8.44 -8.95
C LEU A 414 -0.32 8.47 -9.84
N PHE A 415 -1.52 8.65 -9.28
CA PHE A 415 -2.79 8.64 -10.03
C PHE A 415 -3.37 10.05 -10.19
N GLN A 416 -3.22 10.88 -9.17
CA GLN A 416 -3.74 12.24 -9.16
C GLN A 416 -2.89 13.20 -10.02
N LEU A 417 -1.58 12.95 -10.15
CA LEU A 417 -0.70 13.82 -10.94
C LEU A 417 -0.90 13.63 -12.44
N PRO A 418 -0.88 12.40 -13.01
CA PRO A 418 -1.08 12.22 -14.44
C PRO A 418 -2.42 12.80 -14.87
N GLY A 419 -3.52 12.36 -14.21
CA GLY A 419 -4.88 12.81 -14.51
C GLY A 419 -5.15 14.29 -14.22
N GLY A 420 -4.34 14.92 -13.37
CA GLY A 420 -4.49 16.33 -12.99
C GLY A 420 -5.67 16.61 -12.06
N GLU A 421 -6.40 15.58 -11.61
CA GLU A 421 -7.60 15.68 -10.79
C GLU A 421 -7.44 14.97 -9.44
N GLY A 422 -8.25 15.41 -8.47
CA GLY A 422 -8.26 14.85 -7.13
C GLY A 422 -9.13 13.61 -7.01
N LEU A 423 -8.60 12.53 -6.44
CA LEU A 423 -9.28 11.24 -6.31
C LEU A 423 -9.97 11.04 -4.94
N ARG A 424 -10.20 12.12 -4.17
CA ARG A 424 -10.84 12.00 -2.85
C ARG A 424 -12.25 11.43 -2.94
N HIS A 425 -12.98 11.72 -4.02
CA HIS A 425 -14.35 11.24 -4.21
C HIS A 425 -14.44 9.70 -4.22
N LEU A 426 -13.47 9.00 -4.81
CA LEU A 426 -13.41 7.53 -4.79
C LEU A 426 -13.29 7.02 -3.36
N ALA A 427 -12.37 7.57 -2.59
CA ALA A 427 -12.16 7.16 -1.22
C ALA A 427 -13.36 7.55 -0.32
N ASN A 428 -14.07 8.64 -0.61
CA ASN A 428 -15.30 9.03 0.09
C ASN A 428 -16.47 8.08 -0.20
N SER A 429 -16.48 7.41 -1.36
CA SER A 429 -17.54 6.44 -1.70
C SER A 429 -17.46 5.17 -0.85
N VAL A 430 -16.31 4.90 -0.22
CA VAL A 430 -16.04 3.64 0.50
C VAL A 430 -15.71 3.83 1.97
N CYS A 431 -15.45 5.06 2.40
CA CYS A 431 -15.04 5.36 3.77
C CYS A 431 -15.68 6.65 4.28
N ASN A 432 -15.98 6.66 5.58
CA ASN A 432 -16.37 7.86 6.32
C ASN A 432 -15.14 8.69 6.74
N MET A 433 -14.21 8.98 5.81
CA MET A 433 -12.96 9.71 6.07
C MET A 433 -13.17 11.16 6.52
N PHE A 434 -14.38 11.66 6.29
CA PHE A 434 -14.81 13.03 6.47
C PHE A 434 -14.69 13.56 7.89
N SER A 435 -14.72 12.69 8.92
CA SER A 435 -14.76 13.17 10.29
C SER A 435 -13.56 14.05 10.63
N VAL A 436 -12.32 13.75 10.24
CA VAL A 436 -11.16 14.49 10.78
C VAL A 436 -10.94 15.88 10.14
N TYR A 437 -11.15 16.04 8.83
CA TYR A 437 -10.73 17.24 8.08
C TYR A 437 -11.88 18.09 7.51
N GLU A 438 -13.13 17.72 7.82
CA GLU A 438 -14.27 18.66 7.82
C GLU A 438 -14.27 19.50 9.09
#